data_AF-A0A432T957-F1
#
_entry.id   AF-A0A432T957-F1
#
_cell.length_a   1.000
_cell.length_b   1.000
_cell.length_c   1.000
_cell.angle_alpha   90.00
_cell.angle_beta   90.00
_cell.angle_gamma   90.00
#
_symmetry.space_group_name_H-M   'P 1'
#
loop_
_entity.id
_entity.type
_entity.pdbx_description
1 polymer ?
#
loop_
_entity_poly.entity_id
_entity_poly.type
_entity_poly.pdbx_seq_one_letter_code
_entity_poly.pdbx_strand_id
1 'polypeptide(L)' 'MKHIFIFTVVSIMLVGCGSNDTPRDRVMEPSQEYSVSSGDKVIKTSEDAQIKVIHKDGENKSTVVLMEGNATIIHN' A
#
# COMPACT_ATOMS: atom_id res chain seq x y z
N MET A 1 40.90 45.36 15.18
CA MET A 1 40.38 44.04 15.56
C MET A 1 39.24 44.25 16.55
N LYS A 2 37.99 44.14 16.07
CA LYS A 2 36.77 44.27 16.88
C LYS A 2 35.75 43.27 16.34
N HIS A 3 35.36 42.38 17.24
CA HIS A 3 34.08 41.69 17.40
C HIS A 3 33.26 41.37 16.14
N ILE A 4 32.89 40.10 15.98
CA ILE A 4 31.55 39.62 16.38
C ILE A 4 31.51 38.10 16.24
N PHE A 5 31.27 37.45 17.36
CA PHE A 5 30.93 36.03 17.50
C PHE A 5 29.63 35.76 16.72
N ILE A 6 29.72 34.96 15.66
CA ILE A 6 28.54 34.43 14.96
C ILE A 6 28.32 33.01 15.50
N PHE A 7 27.53 32.91 16.57
CA PHE A 7 26.99 31.65 17.08
C PHE A 7 25.76 31.29 16.23
N THR A 8 25.98 30.75 15.03
CA THR A 8 24.89 30.17 14.24
C THR A 8 24.57 28.80 14.83
N VAL A 9 23.52 28.77 15.65
CA VAL A 9 22.87 27.56 16.13
C VAL A 9 22.36 26.80 14.91
N VAL A 10 23.12 25.81 14.46
CA VAL A 10 22.65 24.82 13.49
C VAL A 10 21.73 23.88 14.25
N SER A 11 20.45 24.25 14.32
CA SER A 11 19.38 23.36 14.74
C SER A 11 19.38 22.15 13.82
N ILE A 12 19.77 21.03 14.42
CA ILE A 12 19.70 19.68 13.84
C ILE A 12 18.21 19.40 13.55
N MET A 13 17.79 19.65 12.31
CA MET A 13 16.53 19.17 11.75
C MET A 13 16.70 17.69 11.39
N LEU A 14 16.85 16.84 12.40
CA LEU A 14 16.56 15.41 12.29
C LEU A 14 15.03 15.23 12.35
N VAL A 15 14.34 15.69 11.31
CA VAL A 15 12.95 15.27 11.09
C VAL A 15 13.02 13.90 10.44
N GLY A 16 13.04 12.88 11.29
CA GLY A 16 12.85 11.50 10.88
C GLY A 16 11.47 11.34 10.27
N CYS A 17 11.42 11.08 8.96
CA CYS A 17 10.25 10.47 8.34
C CYS A 17 10.51 8.97 8.26
N GLY A 18 10.41 8.30 9.41
CA GLY A 18 10.22 6.85 9.45
C GLY A 18 8.78 6.55 9.05
N SER A 19 8.47 6.65 7.76
CA SER A 19 7.23 6.10 7.23
C SER A 19 7.34 4.59 7.32
N ASN A 20 6.78 4.04 8.40
CA ASN A 20 6.44 2.63 8.46
C ASN A 20 5.34 2.40 7.42
N ASP A 21 5.76 2.09 6.20
CA ASP A 21 4.88 1.58 5.14
C ASP A 21 4.52 0.15 5.54
N THR A 22 3.63 0.01 6.53
CA THR A 22 3.03 -1.28 6.83
C THR A 22 2.01 -1.53 5.72
N PRO A 23 2.14 -2.60 4.92
CA PRO A 23 1.06 -3.09 4.07
C PRO A 23 -0.25 -3.06 4.83
N ARG A 24 -1.19 -2.23 4.39
CA ARG A 24 -2.54 -2.27 4.96
C ARG A 24 -3.28 -3.41 4.28
N ASP A 25 -3.20 -4.57 4.91
CA ASP A 25 -4.03 -5.72 4.56
C ASP A 25 -5.49 -5.27 4.50
N ARG A 26 -6.18 -5.64 3.42
CA ARG A 26 -7.55 -5.23 3.16
C ARG A 26 -8.43 -6.44 2.92
N VAL A 27 -9.34 -6.71 3.85
CA VAL A 27 -10.38 -7.73 3.67
C VAL A 27 -11.27 -7.33 2.49
N MET A 28 -11.58 -8.30 1.63
CA MET A 28 -12.43 -8.10 0.47
C MET A 28 -13.89 -8.37 0.82
N GLU A 29 -14.77 -7.51 0.31
CA GLU A 29 -16.22 -7.66 0.36
C GLU A 29 -16.70 -8.28 -0.96
N PRO A 30 -17.68 -9.21 -0.92
CA PRO A 30 -18.24 -9.80 -2.13
C PRO A 30 -18.80 -8.75 -3.10
N SER A 31 -18.59 -8.98 -4.40
CA SER A 31 -19.01 -8.11 -5.51
C SER A 31 -18.42 -6.69 -5.52
N GLN A 32 -17.50 -6.35 -4.61
CA GLN A 32 -16.79 -5.09 -4.63
C GLN A 32 -15.54 -5.16 -5.52
N GLU A 33 -15.29 -4.09 -6.28
CA GLU A 33 -14.10 -3.96 -7.12
C GLU A 33 -12.93 -3.35 -6.36
N TYR A 34 -11.76 -3.98 -6.48
CA TYR A 34 -10.50 -3.52 -5.89
C TYR A 34 -9.45 -3.35 -6.98
N SER A 35 -8.76 -2.22 -6.97
CA SER A 35 -7.61 -2.01 -7.86
C SER A 35 -6.34 -2.51 -7.19
N VAL A 36 -5.61 -3.40 -7.88
CA VAL A 36 -4.34 -3.97 -7.41
C VAL A 36 -3.23 -3.68 -8.41
N SER A 37 -2.02 -3.48 -7.92
CA SER A 37 -0.82 -3.24 -8.72
C SER A 37 0.09 -4.47 -8.74
N SER A 38 1.09 -4.47 -9.62
CA SER A 38 2.12 -5.52 -9.60
C SER A 38 2.82 -5.56 -8.24
N GLY A 39 2.87 -6.74 -7.62
CA GLY A 39 3.43 -6.94 -6.29
C GLY A 39 2.36 -7.21 -5.23
N ASP A 40 1.15 -6.67 -5.40
CA ASP A 40 0.03 -6.96 -4.50
C ASP A 40 -0.33 -8.45 -4.53
N LYS A 41 -0.86 -8.95 -3.41
CA LYS A 41 -1.28 -10.35 -3.27
C LYS A 41 -2.74 -10.42 -2.90
N VAL A 42 -3.46 -11.37 -3.50
CA VAL A 42 -4.83 -11.73 -3.10
C VAL A 42 -4.77 -13.11 -2.45
N ILE A 43 -5.00 -13.16 -1.13
CA ILE A 43 -4.96 -14.38 -0.34
C ILE A 43 -6.38 -14.86 -0.10
N LYS A 44 -6.72 -16.04 -0.62
CA LYS A 44 -7.96 -16.73 -0.30
C LYS A 44 -7.87 -17.26 1.13
N THR A 45 -8.84 -16.92 1.97
CA THR A 45 -8.88 -17.32 3.39
C THR A 45 -9.97 -18.35 3.67
N SER A 46 -10.76 -18.73 2.67
CA SER A 46 -11.69 -19.87 2.71
C SER A 46 -11.57 -20.75 1.47
N GLU A 47 -12.01 -22.01 1.58
CA GLU A 47 -11.89 -23.02 0.52
C GLU A 47 -12.81 -22.75 -0.69
N ASP A 48 -13.98 -22.15 -0.43
CA ASP A 48 -15.00 -21.77 -1.41
C ASP A 48 -14.67 -20.44 -2.13
N ALA A 49 -13.54 -19.80 -1.82
CA ALA A 49 -13.24 -18.48 -2.33
C ALA A 49 -13.05 -18.44 -3.86
N GLN A 50 -13.90 -17.65 -4.54
CA GLN A 50 -13.87 -17.41 -5.98
C GLN A 50 -13.48 -15.95 -6.27
N ILE A 51 -12.48 -15.77 -7.12
CA ILE A 51 -11.93 -14.45 -7.45
C ILE A 51 -12.00 -14.24 -8.96
N LYS A 52 -12.56 -13.10 -9.37
CA LYS A 52 -12.49 -12.61 -10.75
C LYS A 52 -11.38 -11.56 -10.85
N VAL A 53 -10.51 -11.72 -11.83
CA VAL A 53 -9.47 -10.74 -12.16
C VAL A 53 -9.74 -10.21 -13.56
N ILE A 54 -9.73 -8.89 -13.69
CA ILE A 54 -9.87 -8.17 -14.97
C ILE A 54 -8.61 -7.35 -15.14
N HIS A 55 -7.88 -7.61 -16.22
CA HIS A 55 -6.72 -6.83 -16.63
C HIS A 55 -6.92 -6.36 -18.06
N LYS A 56 -6.62 -5.08 -18.32
CA LYS A 56 -6.65 -4.50 -19.66
C LYS A 56 -5.22 -4.36 -20.16
N ASP A 57 -5.01 -4.73 -21.43
CA ASP A 57 -3.68 -4.64 -22.04
C ASP A 57 -3.15 -3.20 -21.98
N GLY A 58 -1.88 -3.06 -21.59
CA GLY A 58 -1.22 -1.78 -21.39
C GLY A 58 -1.52 -1.05 -20.06
N GLU A 59 -2.43 -1.55 -19.21
CA GLU A 59 -2.65 -0.96 -17.88
C GLU A 59 -1.64 -1.50 -16.86
N ASN A 60 -1.22 -0.66 -15.92
CA ASN A 60 -0.30 -1.05 -14.84
C ASN A 60 -1.03 -1.60 -13.59
N LYS A 61 -2.36 -1.68 -13.65
CA LYS A 61 -3.23 -2.12 -12.57
C LYS A 61 -4.22 -3.16 -13.09
N SER A 62 -4.70 -3.99 -12.18
CA SER A 62 -5.80 -4.93 -12.43
C SER A 62 -6.95 -4.64 -11.49
N THR A 63 -8.15 -5.04 -11.89
CA THR A 63 -9.32 -5.07 -11.01
C THR A 63 -9.54 -6.48 -10.50
N VAL A 64 -9.73 -6.62 -9.20
CA VAL A 64 -10.05 -7.89 -8.52
C VAL A 64 -11.43 -7.77 -7.88
N VAL A 65 -12.24 -8.80 -8.02
CA VAL A 65 -13.57 -8.91 -7.42
C VAL A 65 -13.69 -10.25 -6.71
N LEU A 66 -14.14 -10.22 -5.45
CA LEU A 66 -14.51 -11.42 -4.70
C LEU A 66 -15.93 -11.84 -5.12
N MET A 67 -16.08 -13.02 -5.69
CA MET A 67 -17.39 -13.52 -6.15
C MET A 67 -18.09 -14.35 -5.07
N GLU A 68 -17.31 -15.10 -4.28
CA GLU A 68 -17.80 -16.00 -3.22
C GLU A 68 -16.66 -16.26 -2.21
N GLY A 69 -16.99 -16.67 -0.99
CA GLY A 69 -16.05 -17.00 0.07
C GLY A 69 -15.38 -15.77 0.71
N ASN A 70 -14.13 -15.93 1.17
CA ASN A 70 -13.35 -14.90 1.86
C ASN A 70 -11.96 -14.72 1.23
N ALA A 71 -11.52 -13.47 1.12
CA ALA A 71 -10.17 -13.14 0.68
C ALA A 71 -9.66 -11.82 1.27
N THR A 72 -8.34 -11.66 1.30
CA THR A 72 -7.65 -10.45 1.75
C THR A 72 -6.62 -10.02 0.71
N ILE A 73 -6.52 -8.71 0.47
CA ILE A 73 -5.48 -8.08 -0.34
C ILE A 73 -4.35 -7.63 0.56
N ILE A 74 -3.11 -7.93 0.19
CA ILE A 74 -1.88 -7.42 0.83
C ILE A 74 -1.19 -6.52 -0.19
N HIS A 75 -1.01 -5.24 0.14
CA HIS A 75 -0.35 -4.25 -0.72
C HIS A 75 1.16 -4.23 -0.49
N ASN A 76 1.97 -4.28 -1.55
CA ASN A 76 3.44 -4.25 -1.46
C ASN A 76 4.06 -2.97 -1.99
#